data_AF-A0A081I2H0-F1
#
_entry.id   AF-A0A081I2H0-F1
#
_cell.length_a   1.000
_cell.length_b   1.000
_cell.length_c   1.000
_cell.angle_alpha   90.00
_cell.angle_beta   90.00
_cell.angle_gamma   90.00
#
_symmetry.space_group_name_H-M   'P 1'
#
loop_
_entity.id
_entity.type
_entity.pdbx_description
1 polymer ?
#
loop_
_entity_poly.entity_id
_entity_poly.type
_entity_poly.pdbx_seq_one_letter_code
_entity_poly.pdbx_strand_id
1 'polypeptide(L)'
;MVVVINTRAPTSCQRHRIRRGGALRTAFSPWASRAAPAQAAIRLACVAESREIEATEAAGASGATARPVLVVDFGAQYAQLIARRVREARVFSEVIPHTATAEDIKARDPVALVLSGGPSSVYADGAPQIDPALFDLGVPVFGICYGFQAMAQSLGGTVAHTGTSEYGRTELKVLGGELHSGLPSVQPVWMSHGDAVTAAPDGFEVVASSAGAAVAGFENRARRLAGVQYHPEVMHSPHGQQVLSRFLHDFAGLGADWTAANIAEALVEQVRAQIGDGHAICGLSGGVDSAVAAALVQRAIGDRLTCVFVDHGLLREGERAQVQRDFVAATGANLVTVDAADTFLDALAGVTNPEGKRKIIGRQFIRAFEGAVRDIVGDNASDGSGVEFLVQGTLYPDVVESGGGSGTANIKSHHNVGGLPGDLTFTLVEPLRLLFKDEVRAVGRELGLPEEIVARQPFPGPGLGIRIVGEVTAERLDTLRRADSIAREELTAAGLDTLIWQCPVVLLGDVRSVGVQGDNRTYGHPIVLRPVTSEDAMTADWTRVPYEVLERISTRITNEVAEVNRVVLDITSKPPGTIEWE
;
A
#
# COMPACT_ATOMS: atom_id res chain seq x y z
N MET A 1 -24.21 -43.53 -19.17
CA MET A 1 -25.52 -42.96 -18.82
C MET A 1 -25.31 -41.46 -18.56
N VAL A 2 -24.93 -40.68 -19.57
CA VAL A 2 -25.78 -39.76 -20.35
C VAL A 2 -26.84 -39.07 -19.48
N VAL A 3 -26.67 -37.78 -19.19
CA VAL A 3 -27.40 -36.67 -19.83
C VAL A 3 -26.70 -35.34 -19.47
N VAL A 4 -26.29 -34.61 -20.52
CA VAL A 4 -25.92 -33.20 -20.54
C VAL A 4 -27.14 -32.42 -21.01
N ILE A 5 -27.49 -31.29 -20.39
CA ILE A 5 -28.38 -30.30 -21.01
C ILE A 5 -27.78 -28.90 -20.88
N ASN A 6 -27.51 -28.35 -22.06
CA ASN A 6 -27.11 -27.00 -22.40
C ASN A 6 -28.32 -26.37 -23.11
N THR A 7 -28.68 -25.12 -22.82
CA THR A 7 -29.65 -24.37 -23.63
C THR A 7 -29.16 -22.95 -23.91
N ARG A 8 -28.60 -22.79 -25.13
CA ARG A 8 -28.58 -21.53 -25.88
C ARG A 8 -29.96 -21.28 -26.50
N ALA A 9 -30.38 -20.02 -26.56
CA ALA A 9 -31.50 -19.56 -27.39
C ALA A 9 -30.98 -18.68 -28.54
N PRO A 10 -31.49 -18.82 -29.78
CA PRO A 10 -31.22 -17.89 -30.87
C PRO A 10 -32.47 -17.27 -31.53
N THR A 11 -32.19 -16.24 -32.34
CA THR A 11 -32.83 -15.82 -33.62
C THR A 11 -34.13 -15.00 -33.66
N SER A 12 -33.95 -13.72 -34.05
CA SER A 12 -34.47 -13.02 -35.25
C SER A 12 -35.93 -13.18 -35.71
N CYS A 13 -36.58 -12.06 -36.04
CA CYS A 13 -37.68 -12.05 -37.01
C CYS A 13 -37.74 -10.73 -37.82
N GLN A 14 -37.63 -10.85 -39.14
CA GLN A 14 -37.99 -9.86 -40.17
C GLN A 14 -39.22 -10.38 -40.94
N ARG A 15 -40.18 -9.49 -41.29
CA ARG A 15 -40.99 -9.42 -42.54
C ARG A 15 -42.12 -8.39 -42.34
N HIS A 16 -42.16 -7.24 -43.03
CA HIS A 16 -42.70 -6.94 -44.38
C HIS A 16 -44.23 -7.08 -44.58
N ARG A 17 -44.96 -5.94 -44.70
CA ARG A 17 -45.76 -5.45 -45.87
C ARG A 17 -46.92 -4.51 -45.47
N ILE A 18 -46.95 -3.25 -45.96
CA ILE A 18 -47.83 -2.64 -47.01
C ILE A 18 -49.28 -2.32 -46.50
N ARG A 19 -49.90 -1.11 -46.61
CA ARG A 19 -50.10 -0.18 -47.74
C ARG A 19 -50.75 1.17 -47.28
N ARG A 20 -50.38 2.27 -47.97
CA ARG A 20 -51.14 3.49 -48.42
C ARG A 20 -52.08 4.22 -47.42
N GLY A 21 -52.14 5.54 -47.36
CA GLY A 21 -51.60 6.62 -48.18
C GLY A 21 -52.29 7.94 -47.77
N GLY A 22 -51.66 9.08 -48.03
CA GLY A 22 -52.23 10.40 -47.73
C GLY A 22 -51.17 11.48 -47.84
N ALA A 23 -51.08 12.08 -49.03
CA ALA A 23 -50.14 13.14 -49.36
C ALA A 23 -50.64 14.50 -48.85
N LEU A 24 -49.72 15.36 -48.42
CA LEU A 24 -49.80 16.80 -48.69
C LEU A 24 -48.37 17.35 -48.80
N ARG A 25 -48.13 17.98 -49.95
CA ARG A 25 -46.89 18.63 -50.39
C ARG A 25 -46.85 20.08 -49.89
N THR A 26 -45.65 20.59 -49.68
CA THR A 26 -45.11 21.93 -50.04
C THR A 26 -43.69 22.00 -49.45
N ALA A 27 -42.61 22.53 -50.02
CA ALA A 27 -42.14 22.91 -51.36
C ALA A 27 -40.66 23.37 -51.17
N PHE A 28 -39.72 22.93 -52.04
CA PHE A 28 -38.40 23.53 -52.43
C PHE A 28 -37.37 23.97 -51.33
N SER A 29 -36.19 23.32 -51.11
CA SER A 29 -34.93 23.17 -51.91
C SER A 29 -34.01 24.43 -51.92
N PRO A 30 -32.68 24.35 -52.17
CA PRO A 30 -31.57 23.66 -51.47
C PRO A 30 -30.40 24.65 -51.17
N TRP A 31 -29.35 24.27 -50.43
CA TRP A 31 -27.95 24.64 -50.73
C TRP A 31 -26.99 23.77 -49.92
N ALA A 32 -26.01 23.23 -50.63
CA ALA A 32 -25.01 22.30 -50.14
C ALA A 32 -23.74 23.03 -49.68
N SER A 33 -23.03 22.35 -48.78
CA SER A 33 -21.56 22.32 -48.65
C SER A 33 -20.83 23.57 -48.12
N ARG A 34 -20.17 23.35 -46.97
CA ARG A 34 -18.77 23.72 -46.61
C ARG A 34 -18.70 24.26 -45.18
N ALA A 35 -18.25 23.43 -44.23
CA ALA A 35 -17.42 23.82 -43.07
C ALA A 35 -17.26 22.65 -42.08
N ALA A 36 -16.22 21.84 -42.27
CA ALA A 36 -15.46 21.19 -41.19
C ALA A 36 -14.02 21.12 -41.72
N PRO A 37 -13.09 21.91 -41.15
CA PRO A 37 -12.34 21.44 -40.00
C PRO A 37 -11.97 22.58 -39.02
N ALA A 38 -12.68 22.71 -37.90
CA ALA A 38 -12.28 23.60 -36.80
C ALA A 38 -12.35 22.92 -35.42
N GLN A 39 -12.97 21.74 -35.31
CA GLN A 39 -13.11 21.02 -34.03
C GLN A 39 -12.02 19.97 -33.76
N ALA A 40 -11.22 19.59 -34.77
CA ALA A 40 -10.09 18.66 -34.57
C ALA A 40 -8.82 19.36 -34.08
N ALA A 41 -8.59 20.63 -34.45
CA ALA A 41 -7.41 21.38 -34.03
C ALA A 41 -7.46 21.83 -32.56
N ILE A 42 -8.65 22.14 -32.03
CA ILE A 42 -8.83 22.57 -30.64
C ILE A 42 -8.65 21.39 -29.65
N ARG A 43 -9.02 20.16 -30.06
CA ARG A 43 -8.79 18.95 -29.25
C ARG A 43 -7.32 18.52 -29.19
N LEU A 44 -6.52 18.75 -30.24
CA LEU A 44 -5.08 18.48 -30.20
C LEU A 44 -4.32 19.55 -29.38
N ALA A 45 -4.73 20.81 -29.45
CA ALA A 45 -4.11 21.89 -28.68
C ALA A 45 -4.34 21.73 -27.16
N CYS A 46 -5.57 21.40 -26.73
CA CYS A 46 -5.82 21.14 -25.30
C CYS A 46 -5.07 19.92 -24.75
N VAL A 47 -4.90 18.84 -25.53
CA VAL A 47 -4.14 17.66 -25.08
C VAL A 47 -2.63 17.94 -25.01
N ALA A 48 -2.12 18.83 -25.87
CA ALA A 48 -0.73 19.29 -25.82
C ALA A 48 -0.49 20.25 -24.63
N GLU A 49 -1.40 21.20 -24.39
CA GLU A 49 -1.33 22.10 -23.21
C GLU A 49 -1.51 21.35 -21.90
N SER A 50 -2.37 20.31 -21.82
CA SER A 50 -2.48 19.47 -20.62
C SER A 50 -1.21 18.67 -20.35
N ARG A 51 -0.52 18.20 -21.40
CA ARG A 51 0.77 17.50 -21.27
C ARG A 51 1.91 18.44 -20.92
N GLU A 52 1.90 19.68 -21.42
CA GLU A 52 2.87 20.71 -21.01
C GLU A 52 2.63 21.17 -19.57
N ILE A 53 1.38 21.29 -19.11
CA ILE A 53 1.07 21.62 -17.70
C ILE A 53 1.48 20.47 -16.77
N GLU A 54 1.20 19.21 -17.10
CA GLU A 54 1.67 18.04 -16.33
C GLU A 54 3.20 17.92 -16.34
N ALA A 55 3.87 18.19 -17.46
CA ALA A 55 5.34 18.20 -17.54
C ALA A 55 5.96 19.39 -16.79
N THR A 56 5.26 20.53 -16.72
CA THR A 56 5.73 21.73 -16.00
C THR A 56 5.45 21.63 -14.50
N GLU A 57 4.38 20.96 -14.06
CA GLU A 57 4.16 20.59 -12.66
C GLU A 57 5.16 19.52 -12.19
N ALA A 58 5.52 18.56 -13.05
CA ALA A 58 6.61 17.61 -12.77
C ALA A 58 7.99 18.28 -12.72
N ALA A 59 8.22 19.33 -13.52
CA ALA A 59 9.48 20.08 -13.52
C ALA A 59 9.57 21.15 -12.41
N GLY A 60 8.44 21.66 -11.93
CA GLY A 60 8.33 22.74 -10.93
C GLY A 60 8.47 22.30 -9.48
N ALA A 61 8.51 20.99 -9.20
CA ALA A 61 8.66 20.41 -7.86
C ALA A 61 10.08 19.87 -7.57
N SER A 62 11.12 20.38 -8.26
CA SER A 62 12.52 19.92 -8.10
C SER A 62 13.24 20.49 -6.87
N GLY A 63 12.53 20.54 -5.73
CA GLY A 63 13.15 20.65 -4.41
C GLY A 63 13.80 19.32 -4.02
N ALA A 64 15.04 19.11 -4.47
CA ALA A 64 15.96 18.05 -4.03
C ALA A 64 15.33 16.65 -3.83
N THR A 65 14.65 16.12 -4.85
CA THR A 65 14.23 14.71 -4.82
C THR A 65 15.42 13.81 -5.18
N ALA A 66 15.65 12.76 -4.38
CA ALA A 66 16.69 11.78 -4.66
C ALA A 66 16.41 11.10 -6.01
N ARG A 67 17.43 10.95 -6.86
CA ARG A 67 17.31 10.26 -8.15
C ARG A 67 17.01 8.77 -7.92
N PRO A 68 16.00 8.17 -8.57
CA PRO A 68 15.51 6.84 -8.22
C PRO A 68 16.31 5.71 -8.87
N VAL A 69 16.30 4.55 -8.22
CA VAL A 69 16.39 3.25 -8.90
C VAL A 69 14.99 2.92 -9.41
N LEU A 70 14.83 2.74 -10.73
CA LEU A 70 13.53 2.38 -11.29
C LEU A 70 13.39 0.86 -11.37
N VAL A 71 12.35 0.34 -10.72
CA VAL A 71 11.94 -1.06 -10.78
C VAL A 71 10.90 -1.20 -11.88
N VAL A 72 11.28 -1.84 -12.98
CA VAL A 72 10.41 -2.08 -14.13
C VAL A 72 9.57 -3.33 -13.87
N ASP A 73 8.26 -3.16 -13.72
CA ASP A 73 7.32 -4.23 -13.40
C ASP A 73 6.79 -4.93 -14.67
N PHE A 74 7.20 -6.18 -14.86
CA PHE A 74 6.74 -7.09 -15.91
C PHE A 74 5.51 -7.93 -15.51
N GLY A 75 4.77 -7.50 -14.48
CA GLY A 75 3.58 -8.17 -13.96
C GLY A 75 3.88 -9.19 -12.88
N ALA A 76 5.02 -9.06 -12.19
CA ALA A 76 5.32 -9.93 -11.05
C ALA A 76 4.59 -9.46 -9.79
N GLN A 77 4.17 -10.42 -8.98
CA GLN A 77 3.69 -10.15 -7.61
C GLN A 77 4.76 -9.44 -6.74
N TYR A 78 6.02 -9.43 -7.16
CA TYR A 78 7.17 -9.02 -6.35
C TYR A 78 7.78 -7.66 -6.72
N ALA A 79 7.27 -6.92 -7.71
CA ALA A 79 7.87 -5.62 -8.09
C ALA A 79 7.91 -4.61 -6.92
N GLN A 80 6.84 -4.54 -6.13
CA GLN A 80 6.82 -3.73 -4.90
C GLN A 80 7.81 -4.24 -3.84
N LEU A 81 7.97 -5.57 -3.74
CA LEU A 81 8.95 -6.16 -2.83
C LEU A 81 10.39 -5.83 -3.25
N ILE A 82 10.69 -5.86 -4.55
CA ILE A 82 12.00 -5.43 -5.07
C ILE A 82 12.26 -3.96 -4.70
N ALA A 83 11.29 -3.06 -4.94
CA ALA A 83 11.42 -1.65 -4.57
C ALA A 83 11.68 -1.50 -3.05
N ARG A 84 10.96 -2.26 -2.22
CA ARG A 84 11.21 -2.28 -0.77
C ARG A 84 12.63 -2.73 -0.43
N ARG A 85 13.13 -3.83 -1.03
CA ARG A 85 14.48 -4.35 -0.79
C ARG A 85 15.59 -3.40 -1.25
N VAL A 86 15.35 -2.62 -2.31
CA VAL A 86 16.25 -1.52 -2.74
C VAL A 86 16.33 -0.42 -1.67
N ARG A 87 15.19 -0.05 -1.08
CA ARG A 87 15.14 0.95 0.01
C ARG A 87 15.72 0.45 1.32
N GLU A 88 15.59 -0.84 1.62
CA GLU A 88 16.31 -1.48 2.74
C GLU A 88 17.83 -1.45 2.56
N ALA A 89 18.30 -1.43 1.31
CA ALA A 89 19.68 -1.14 0.96
C ALA A 89 20.00 0.37 0.94
N ARG A 90 19.14 1.23 1.50
CA ARG A 90 19.35 2.68 1.64
C ARG A 90 19.53 3.41 0.30
N VAL A 91 18.81 2.96 -0.74
CA VAL A 91 18.71 3.65 -2.02
C VAL A 91 17.25 3.92 -2.35
N PHE A 92 16.93 5.14 -2.81
CA PHE A 92 15.58 5.49 -3.22
C PHE A 92 15.15 4.68 -4.45
N SER A 93 13.89 4.26 -4.50
CA SER A 93 13.36 3.51 -5.64
C SER A 93 11.90 3.84 -5.96
N GLU A 94 11.54 3.69 -7.22
CA GLU A 94 10.16 3.77 -7.71
C GLU A 94 9.82 2.59 -8.62
N VAL A 95 8.58 2.13 -8.59
CA VAL A 95 8.05 1.13 -9.52
C VAL A 95 7.45 1.82 -10.74
N ILE A 96 7.79 1.35 -11.93
CA ILE A 96 7.23 1.80 -13.20
C ILE A 96 6.72 0.61 -14.02
N PRO A 97 5.68 0.79 -14.85
CA PRO A 97 5.18 -0.29 -15.69
C PRO A 97 6.20 -0.64 -16.79
N HIS A 98 6.24 -1.90 -17.21
CA HIS A 98 7.07 -2.34 -18.34
C HIS A 98 6.75 -1.66 -19.68
N THR A 99 5.62 -0.94 -19.78
CA THR A 99 5.24 -0.18 -20.98
C THR A 99 5.89 1.20 -21.05
N ALA A 100 6.63 1.63 -20.02
CA ALA A 100 7.38 2.88 -20.03
C ALA A 100 8.45 2.84 -21.14
N THR A 101 8.52 3.90 -21.93
CA THR A 101 9.51 4.00 -23.03
C THR A 101 10.90 4.35 -22.49
N ALA A 102 11.93 4.15 -23.30
CA ALA A 102 13.29 4.60 -22.94
C ALA A 102 13.36 6.13 -22.71
N GLU A 103 12.52 6.91 -23.41
CA GLU A 103 12.39 8.35 -23.20
C GLU A 103 11.75 8.66 -21.83
N ASP A 104 10.66 7.97 -21.47
CA ASP A 104 10.02 8.13 -20.16
C ASP A 104 10.99 7.77 -19.01
N ILE A 105 11.74 6.68 -19.17
CA ILE A 105 12.75 6.24 -18.21
C ILE A 105 13.86 7.28 -18.10
N LYS A 106 14.37 7.81 -19.22
CA LYS A 106 15.41 8.83 -19.23
C LYS A 106 14.93 10.15 -18.60
N ALA A 107 13.68 10.54 -18.82
CA ALA A 107 13.10 11.76 -18.25
C ALA A 107 13.03 11.73 -16.71
N ARG A 108 12.95 10.54 -16.12
CA ARG A 108 12.99 10.33 -14.65
C ARG A 108 14.41 10.36 -14.06
N ASP A 109 15.44 10.52 -14.90
CA ASP A 109 16.86 10.61 -14.51
C ASP A 109 17.31 9.53 -13.49
N PRO A 110 17.16 8.23 -13.81
CA PRO A 110 17.45 7.15 -12.86
C PRO A 110 18.94 6.98 -12.60
N VAL A 111 19.26 6.47 -11.41
CA VAL A 111 20.64 6.07 -11.05
C VAL A 111 20.93 4.60 -11.37
N ALA A 112 19.91 3.75 -11.44
CA ALA A 112 19.99 2.36 -11.92
C ALA A 112 18.58 1.83 -12.27
N LEU A 113 18.54 0.68 -12.95
CA LEU A 113 17.30 -0.03 -13.29
C LEU A 113 17.31 -1.44 -12.71
N VAL A 114 16.15 -1.89 -12.21
CA VAL A 114 15.92 -3.29 -11.83
C VAL A 114 14.74 -3.83 -12.62
N LEU A 115 14.98 -4.86 -13.43
CA LEU A 115 13.97 -5.51 -14.27
C LEU A 115 13.36 -6.66 -13.47
N SER A 116 12.08 -6.56 -13.11
CA SER A 116 11.43 -7.55 -12.26
C SER A 116 11.25 -8.90 -12.95
N GLY A 117 10.84 -9.91 -12.17
CA GLY A 117 10.25 -11.12 -12.73
C GLY A 117 8.90 -10.85 -13.42
N GLY A 118 8.28 -11.91 -13.94
CA GLY A 118 6.95 -11.88 -14.54
C GLY A 118 6.44 -13.31 -14.77
N PRO A 119 5.12 -13.52 -14.84
CA PRO A 119 4.53 -14.86 -15.01
C PRO A 119 4.64 -15.39 -16.45
N SER A 120 4.97 -14.52 -17.40
CA SER A 120 5.00 -14.84 -18.82
C SER A 120 6.28 -15.57 -19.23
N SER A 121 6.20 -16.43 -20.24
CA SER A 121 7.37 -16.83 -21.03
C SER A 121 7.76 -15.68 -21.96
N VAL A 122 9.05 -15.45 -22.17
CA VAL A 122 9.55 -14.41 -23.09
C VAL A 122 9.09 -14.63 -24.55
N TYR A 123 8.73 -15.88 -24.90
CA TYR A 123 8.27 -16.26 -26.23
C TYR A 123 6.75 -16.28 -26.39
N ALA A 124 5.98 -16.04 -25.32
CA ALA A 124 4.53 -16.05 -25.41
C ALA A 124 4.03 -14.88 -26.26
N ASP A 125 2.97 -15.10 -27.05
CA ASP A 125 2.34 -14.02 -27.81
C ASP A 125 1.85 -12.91 -26.87
N GLY A 126 2.31 -11.68 -27.11
CA GLY A 126 2.01 -10.53 -26.25
C GLY A 126 2.83 -10.45 -24.95
N ALA A 127 3.88 -11.27 -24.81
CA ALA A 127 4.80 -11.19 -23.68
C ALA A 127 5.47 -9.80 -23.63
N PRO A 128 5.59 -9.18 -22.44
CA PRO A 128 6.26 -7.90 -22.27
C PRO A 128 7.66 -7.85 -22.87
N GLN A 129 7.89 -6.98 -23.87
CA GLN A 129 9.20 -6.84 -24.49
C GLN A 129 9.98 -5.68 -23.86
N ILE A 130 11.31 -5.78 -23.84
CA ILE A 130 12.22 -4.70 -23.43
C ILE A 130 12.76 -4.03 -24.68
N ASP A 131 12.66 -2.70 -24.73
CA ASP A 131 13.35 -1.90 -25.73
C ASP A 131 14.88 -1.98 -25.49
N PRO A 132 15.67 -2.53 -26.43
CA PRO A 132 17.12 -2.63 -26.27
C PRO A 132 17.80 -1.29 -25.98
N ALA A 133 17.22 -0.16 -26.44
CA ALA A 133 17.73 1.18 -26.18
C ALA A 133 17.85 1.50 -24.67
N LEU A 134 17.11 0.79 -23.82
CA LEU A 134 17.22 0.88 -22.37
C LEU A 134 18.64 0.55 -21.88
N PHE A 135 19.33 -0.40 -22.51
CA PHE A 135 20.69 -0.80 -22.15
C PHE A 135 21.77 0.17 -22.66
N ASP A 136 21.38 1.17 -23.45
CA ASP A 136 22.25 2.22 -23.99
C ASP A 136 22.14 3.54 -23.20
N LEU A 137 21.28 3.60 -22.18
CA LEU A 137 21.12 4.77 -21.30
C LEU A 137 22.35 5.04 -20.41
N GLY A 138 23.30 4.12 -20.35
CA GLY A 138 24.54 4.27 -19.58
C GLY A 138 24.37 4.11 -18.06
N VAL A 139 23.20 3.69 -17.59
CA VAL A 139 22.90 3.39 -16.19
C VAL A 139 23.06 1.89 -15.90
N PRO A 140 23.46 1.50 -14.68
CA PRO A 140 23.50 0.09 -14.28
C PRO A 140 22.13 -0.59 -14.37
N VAL A 141 22.10 -1.85 -14.79
CA VAL A 141 20.84 -2.63 -14.91
C VAL A 141 20.98 -4.00 -14.27
N PHE A 142 20.00 -4.36 -13.45
CA PHE A 142 19.88 -5.68 -12.83
C PHE A 142 18.63 -6.43 -13.30
N GLY A 143 18.80 -7.60 -13.90
CA GLY A 143 17.69 -8.47 -14.30
C GLY A 143 17.36 -9.54 -13.27
N ILE A 144 16.07 -9.75 -12.97
CA ILE A 144 15.59 -10.81 -12.09
C ILE A 144 14.60 -11.71 -12.85
N CYS A 145 14.86 -13.02 -12.87
CA CYS A 145 14.00 -14.04 -13.48
C CYS A 145 13.55 -13.67 -14.92
N TYR A 146 12.32 -13.21 -15.14
CA TYR A 146 11.86 -12.74 -16.45
C TYR A 146 12.70 -11.58 -16.98
N GLY A 147 12.96 -10.55 -16.17
CA GLY A 147 13.80 -9.41 -16.56
C GLY A 147 15.24 -9.84 -16.91
N PHE A 148 15.74 -10.89 -16.26
CA PHE A 148 17.02 -11.51 -16.61
C PHE A 148 16.98 -12.21 -17.98
N GLN A 149 15.91 -12.95 -18.27
CA GLN A 149 15.70 -13.62 -19.57
C GLN A 149 15.51 -12.61 -20.70
N ALA A 150 14.70 -11.58 -20.48
CA ALA A 150 14.46 -10.51 -21.44
C ALA A 150 15.74 -9.71 -21.72
N MET A 151 16.56 -9.44 -20.69
CA MET A 151 17.91 -8.86 -20.87
C MET A 151 18.80 -9.78 -21.71
N ALA A 152 18.83 -11.07 -21.41
CA ALA A 152 19.65 -12.04 -22.15
C ALA A 152 19.25 -12.07 -23.63
N GLN A 153 17.96 -12.18 -23.93
CA GLN A 153 17.43 -12.24 -25.30
C GLN A 153 17.71 -10.95 -26.08
N SER A 154 17.45 -9.79 -25.46
CA SER A 154 17.65 -8.48 -26.08
C SER A 154 19.12 -8.20 -26.45
N LEU A 155 20.05 -8.74 -25.66
CA LEU A 155 21.49 -8.59 -25.86
C LEU A 155 22.14 -9.71 -26.68
N GLY A 156 21.34 -10.62 -27.27
CA GLY A 156 21.82 -11.68 -28.18
C GLY A 156 22.21 -13.01 -27.50
N GLY A 157 21.87 -13.20 -26.23
CA GLY A 157 21.94 -14.50 -25.56
C GLY A 157 20.82 -15.45 -26.00
N THR A 158 20.85 -16.69 -25.50
CA THR A 158 19.83 -17.70 -25.79
C THR A 158 19.00 -18.02 -24.56
N VAL A 159 17.67 -17.87 -24.68
CA VAL A 159 16.70 -18.37 -23.71
C VAL A 159 16.02 -19.60 -24.30
N ALA A 160 15.88 -20.68 -23.55
CA ALA A 160 15.20 -21.87 -24.04
C ALA A 160 14.25 -22.44 -23.01
N HIS A 161 13.20 -23.08 -23.49
CA HIS A 161 12.37 -23.95 -22.66
C HIS A 161 13.15 -25.24 -22.37
N THR A 162 13.63 -25.40 -21.14
CA THR A 162 14.50 -26.52 -20.77
C THR A 162 13.73 -27.81 -20.46
N GLY A 163 12.39 -27.80 -20.57
CA GLY A 163 11.51 -28.94 -20.29
C GLY A 163 11.46 -29.36 -18.82
N THR A 164 12.21 -28.67 -17.95
CA THR A 164 12.27 -28.83 -16.50
C THR A 164 12.01 -27.47 -15.89
N SER A 165 10.81 -27.28 -15.35
CA SER A 165 10.50 -26.05 -14.62
C SER A 165 11.01 -26.15 -13.19
N GLU A 166 11.73 -25.12 -12.72
CA GLU A 166 12.17 -25.01 -11.33
C GLU A 166 11.23 -24.06 -10.60
N TYR A 167 10.43 -24.62 -9.70
CA TYR A 167 9.56 -23.86 -8.80
C TYR A 167 9.92 -24.19 -7.36
N GLY A 168 10.32 -23.17 -6.61
CA GLY A 168 10.62 -23.26 -5.19
C GLY A 168 12.12 -23.28 -4.89
N ARG A 169 12.47 -23.95 -3.78
CA ARG A 169 13.81 -23.94 -3.23
C ARG A 169 14.76 -24.83 -4.06
N THR A 170 15.79 -24.21 -4.63
CA THR A 170 16.80 -24.85 -5.48
C THR A 170 18.19 -24.54 -4.94
N GLU A 171 19.15 -25.46 -5.12
CA GLU A 171 20.55 -25.21 -4.84
C GLU A 171 21.22 -24.45 -6.02
N LEU A 172 21.68 -23.23 -5.73
CA LEU A 172 22.51 -22.44 -6.64
C LEU A 172 23.98 -22.76 -6.40
N LYS A 173 24.73 -23.02 -7.46
CA LYS A 173 26.19 -23.10 -7.47
C LYS A 173 26.77 -21.78 -7.94
N VAL A 174 27.55 -21.14 -7.09
CA VAL A 174 28.31 -19.92 -7.41
C VAL A 174 29.59 -20.33 -8.13
N LEU A 175 29.83 -19.74 -9.30
CA LEU A 175 30.98 -20.01 -10.17
C LEU A 175 32.02 -18.88 -10.12
N GLY A 176 31.61 -17.66 -9.75
CA GLY A 176 32.46 -16.47 -9.72
C GLY A 176 31.61 -15.21 -9.51
N GLY A 177 32.11 -14.07 -10.00
CA GLY A 177 31.37 -12.80 -9.99
C GLY A 177 31.53 -11.96 -8.72
N GLU A 178 31.23 -10.66 -8.84
CA GLU A 178 31.24 -9.72 -7.73
C GLU A 178 29.98 -9.87 -6.87
N LEU A 179 28.83 -10.15 -7.48
CA LEU A 179 27.54 -10.18 -6.77
C LEU A 179 27.50 -11.27 -5.68
N HIS A 180 28.06 -12.43 -5.96
CA HIS A 180 28.09 -13.57 -5.03
C HIS A 180 29.39 -13.70 -4.23
N SER A 181 30.33 -12.76 -4.36
CA SER A 181 31.65 -12.83 -3.72
C SER A 181 31.56 -13.07 -2.21
N GLY A 182 32.30 -14.03 -1.66
CA GLY A 182 32.27 -14.34 -0.21
C GLY A 182 30.97 -14.95 0.32
N LEU A 183 29.98 -15.27 -0.52
CA LEU A 183 28.85 -16.12 -0.16
C LEU A 183 29.22 -17.61 -0.26
N PRO A 184 28.45 -18.52 0.34
CA PRO A 184 28.67 -19.95 0.17
C PRO A 184 28.67 -20.36 -1.31
N SER A 185 29.60 -21.23 -1.70
CA SER A 185 29.72 -21.73 -3.08
C SER A 185 28.50 -22.53 -3.54
N VAL A 186 27.72 -23.05 -2.60
CA VAL A 186 26.41 -23.66 -2.80
C VAL A 186 25.44 -23.06 -1.80
N GLN A 187 24.31 -22.55 -2.27
CA GLN A 187 23.32 -21.87 -1.42
C GLN A 187 21.89 -22.10 -1.89
N PRO A 188 20.90 -22.13 -0.98
CA PRO A 188 19.50 -22.23 -1.36
C PRO A 188 19.02 -20.89 -1.93
N VAL A 189 18.28 -20.95 -3.03
CA VAL A 189 17.59 -19.82 -3.65
C VAL A 189 16.17 -20.18 -4.03
N TRP A 190 15.34 -19.18 -4.28
CA TRP A 190 13.98 -19.36 -4.78
C TRP A 190 13.91 -19.19 -6.31
N MET A 191 13.73 -20.30 -7.01
CA MET A 191 13.50 -20.33 -8.46
C MET A 191 12.00 -20.30 -8.75
N SER A 192 11.60 -19.63 -9.82
CA SER A 192 10.22 -19.64 -10.31
C SER A 192 10.18 -19.40 -11.81
N HIS A 193 10.61 -20.39 -12.59
CA HIS A 193 10.70 -20.24 -14.04
C HIS A 193 10.39 -21.54 -14.81
N GLY A 194 9.77 -21.37 -15.98
CA GLY A 194 9.62 -22.43 -16.98
C GLY A 194 10.74 -22.42 -18.03
N ASP A 195 11.22 -21.23 -18.39
CA ASP A 195 12.32 -21.02 -19.33
C ASP A 195 13.60 -20.70 -18.57
N ALA A 196 14.76 -20.92 -19.19
CA ALA A 196 16.04 -20.54 -18.62
C ALA A 196 17.01 -20.02 -19.69
N VAL A 197 17.95 -19.17 -19.27
CA VAL A 197 19.07 -18.77 -20.13
C VAL A 197 20.01 -19.97 -20.31
N THR A 198 20.27 -20.34 -21.56
CA THR A 198 21.19 -21.44 -21.91
C THR A 198 22.52 -20.95 -22.44
N ALA A 199 22.57 -19.72 -22.98
CA ALA A 199 23.81 -19.03 -23.35
C ALA A 199 23.71 -17.56 -22.95
N ALA A 200 24.71 -17.08 -22.20
CA ALA A 200 24.81 -15.67 -21.86
C ALA A 200 25.15 -14.82 -23.10
N PRO A 201 24.79 -13.53 -23.13
CA PRO A 201 25.18 -12.63 -24.21
C PRO A 201 26.70 -12.48 -24.31
N ASP A 202 27.20 -12.11 -25.50
CA ASP A 202 28.63 -11.91 -25.71
C ASP A 202 29.21 -10.86 -24.76
N GLY A 203 30.38 -11.16 -24.17
CA GLY A 203 31.07 -10.29 -23.22
C GLY A 203 30.51 -10.35 -21.79
N PHE A 204 29.57 -11.23 -21.50
CA PHE A 204 29.13 -11.53 -20.13
C PHE A 204 29.84 -12.76 -19.57
N GLU A 205 30.19 -12.70 -18.28
CA GLU A 205 30.71 -13.83 -17.52
C GLU A 205 29.55 -14.57 -16.84
N VAL A 206 29.50 -15.90 -16.97
CA VAL A 206 28.52 -16.73 -16.24
C VAL A 206 29.02 -16.93 -14.81
N VAL A 207 28.27 -16.44 -13.83
CA VAL A 207 28.70 -16.38 -12.42
C VAL A 207 27.95 -17.34 -11.52
N ALA A 208 26.83 -17.91 -11.98
CA ALA A 208 26.07 -18.90 -11.22
C ALA A 208 25.34 -19.92 -12.11
N SER A 209 25.08 -21.11 -11.57
CA SER A 209 24.35 -22.20 -12.23
C SER A 209 23.46 -22.96 -11.25
N SER A 210 22.44 -23.66 -11.75
CA SER A 210 21.63 -24.64 -11.02
C SER A 210 21.54 -25.95 -11.81
N ALA A 211 20.80 -26.94 -11.28
CA ALA A 211 20.53 -28.17 -12.02
C ALA A 211 19.64 -27.93 -13.26
N GLY A 212 18.65 -27.03 -13.18
CA GLY A 212 17.73 -26.69 -14.27
C GLY A 212 18.14 -25.50 -15.14
N ALA A 213 19.13 -24.70 -14.72
CA ALA A 213 19.62 -23.53 -15.44
C ALA A 213 21.16 -23.50 -15.48
N ALA A 214 21.73 -23.77 -16.66
CA ALA A 214 23.18 -23.69 -16.87
C ALA A 214 23.71 -22.26 -16.66
N VAL A 215 22.90 -21.26 -16.96
CA VAL A 215 23.16 -19.83 -16.69
C VAL A 215 22.11 -19.34 -15.71
N ALA A 216 22.41 -19.44 -14.42
CA ALA A 216 21.55 -18.94 -13.34
C ALA A 216 21.92 -17.53 -12.88
N GLY A 217 23.03 -16.98 -13.39
CA GLY A 217 23.40 -15.58 -13.26
C GLY A 217 24.58 -15.23 -14.17
N PHE A 218 24.61 -13.98 -14.63
CA PHE A 218 25.73 -13.44 -15.40
C PHE A 218 26.04 -11.99 -15.01
N GLU A 219 27.25 -11.54 -15.34
CA GLU A 219 27.71 -10.17 -15.08
C GLU A 219 28.51 -9.63 -16.29
N ASN A 220 28.35 -8.34 -16.57
CA ASN A 220 29.22 -7.56 -17.45
C ASN A 220 29.61 -6.27 -16.71
N ARG A 221 30.81 -6.30 -16.11
CA ARG A 221 31.31 -5.20 -15.28
C ARG A 221 31.50 -3.91 -16.06
N ALA A 222 32.00 -4.01 -17.29
CA ALA A 222 32.30 -2.84 -18.14
C ALA A 222 31.03 -2.06 -18.51
N ARG A 223 29.92 -2.75 -18.79
CA ARG A 223 28.61 -2.14 -19.07
C ARG A 223 27.75 -1.93 -17.82
N ARG A 224 28.17 -2.45 -16.66
CA ARG A 224 27.40 -2.49 -15.40
C ARG A 224 26.02 -3.14 -15.57
N LEU A 225 26.00 -4.24 -16.32
CA LEU A 225 24.80 -5.06 -16.53
C LEU A 225 24.98 -6.40 -15.81
N ALA A 226 23.99 -6.82 -15.03
CA ALA A 226 24.02 -8.10 -14.36
C ALA A 226 22.61 -8.66 -14.19
N GLY A 227 22.50 -9.93 -13.84
CA GLY A 227 21.21 -10.48 -13.46
C GLY A 227 21.26 -11.92 -12.99
N VAL A 228 20.15 -12.36 -12.44
CA VAL A 228 19.98 -13.67 -11.82
C VAL A 228 18.65 -14.30 -12.21
N GLN A 229 18.64 -15.63 -12.31
CA GLN A 229 17.44 -16.40 -12.65
C GLN A 229 16.50 -16.63 -11.45
N TYR A 230 17.01 -16.52 -10.22
CA TYR A 230 16.26 -16.67 -8.98
C TYR A 230 15.75 -15.32 -8.45
N HIS A 231 14.90 -15.35 -7.42
CA HIS A 231 14.35 -14.15 -6.77
C HIS A 231 15.16 -13.77 -5.53
N PRO A 232 16.07 -12.78 -5.57
CA PRO A 232 16.81 -12.31 -4.40
C PRO A 232 15.97 -11.46 -3.42
N GLU A 233 14.80 -11.00 -3.83
CA GLU A 233 13.92 -10.15 -3.03
C GLU A 233 13.10 -10.90 -1.97
N VAL A 234 12.96 -12.23 -2.11
CA VAL A 234 12.17 -13.08 -1.21
C VAL A 234 13.02 -13.69 -0.11
N MET A 235 12.43 -13.84 1.08
CA MET A 235 13.08 -14.43 2.27
C MET A 235 13.57 -15.88 2.06
N HIS A 236 12.98 -16.60 1.11
CA HIS A 236 13.39 -17.96 0.74
C HIS A 236 14.77 -18.02 0.08
N SER A 237 15.33 -16.88 -0.34
CA SER A 237 16.72 -16.71 -0.78
C SER A 237 17.52 -16.01 0.33
N PRO A 238 18.15 -16.74 1.27
CA PRO A 238 18.67 -16.13 2.52
C PRO A 238 19.74 -15.05 2.30
N HIS A 239 20.49 -15.14 1.19
CA HIS A 239 21.53 -14.19 0.81
C HIS A 239 21.06 -13.15 -0.23
N GLY A 240 19.77 -13.14 -0.55
CA GLY A 240 19.21 -12.30 -1.62
C GLY A 240 19.38 -10.81 -1.39
N GLN A 241 19.13 -10.32 -0.16
CA GLN A 241 19.37 -8.91 0.20
C GLN A 241 20.85 -8.52 0.05
N GLN A 242 21.78 -9.43 0.34
CA GLN A 242 23.22 -9.17 0.18
C GLN A 242 23.59 -9.01 -1.30
N VAL A 243 22.98 -9.81 -2.19
CA VAL A 243 23.19 -9.71 -3.64
C VAL A 243 22.62 -8.39 -4.19
N LEU A 244 21.40 -8.01 -3.80
CA LEU A 244 20.81 -6.73 -4.18
C LEU A 244 21.66 -5.54 -3.68
N SER A 245 22.09 -5.59 -2.43
CA SER A 245 22.93 -4.56 -1.82
C SER A 245 24.27 -4.40 -2.57
N ARG A 246 24.91 -5.51 -2.98
CA ARG A 246 26.14 -5.47 -3.77
C ARG A 246 25.93 -4.93 -5.17
N PHE A 247 24.83 -5.30 -5.82
CA PHE A 247 24.49 -4.69 -7.10
C PHE A 247 24.39 -3.17 -6.96
N LEU A 248 23.69 -2.68 -5.94
CA LEU A 248 23.46 -1.25 -5.74
C LEU A 248 24.73 -0.49 -5.35
N HIS A 249 25.47 -0.94 -4.33
CA HIS A 249 26.61 -0.19 -3.81
C HIS A 249 27.92 -0.49 -4.54
N ASP A 250 28.26 -1.77 -4.69
CA ASP A 250 29.58 -2.15 -5.19
C ASP A 250 29.62 -2.17 -6.72
N PHE A 251 28.56 -2.70 -7.35
CA PHE A 251 28.48 -2.85 -8.79
C PHE A 251 28.01 -1.56 -9.48
N ALA A 252 26.95 -0.93 -8.99
CA ALA A 252 26.40 0.31 -9.53
C ALA A 252 27.09 1.57 -8.97
N GLY A 253 27.78 1.48 -7.83
CA GLY A 253 28.49 2.60 -7.22
C GLY A 253 27.57 3.59 -6.49
N LEU A 254 26.39 3.16 -6.06
CA LEU A 254 25.40 4.04 -5.44
C LEU A 254 25.70 4.25 -3.96
N GLY A 255 25.50 5.48 -3.49
CA GLY A 255 25.57 5.83 -2.07
C GLY A 255 24.46 5.18 -1.24
N ALA A 256 24.47 5.45 0.06
CA ALA A 256 23.51 4.93 1.03
C ALA A 256 22.75 6.08 1.71
N ASP A 257 22.31 7.06 0.92
CA ASP A 257 21.78 8.33 1.40
C ASP A 257 20.29 8.27 1.76
N TRP A 258 19.60 7.19 1.41
CA TRP A 258 18.19 6.98 1.78
C TRP A 258 18.09 6.45 3.21
N THR A 259 18.26 7.36 4.18
CA THR A 259 18.18 7.08 5.61
C THR A 259 17.02 7.84 6.25
N ALA A 260 16.49 7.37 7.37
CA ALA A 260 15.36 8.02 8.05
C ALA A 260 15.64 9.50 8.39
N ALA A 261 16.86 9.82 8.83
CA ALA A 261 17.32 11.19 9.06
C ALA A 261 17.23 12.06 7.80
N ASN A 262 17.88 11.62 6.70
CA ASN A 262 17.88 12.37 5.45
C ASN A 262 16.46 12.51 4.86
N ILE A 263 15.64 11.46 4.94
CA ILE A 263 14.24 11.50 4.51
C ILE A 263 13.47 12.53 5.35
N ALA A 264 13.59 12.48 6.67
CA ALA A 264 12.87 13.39 7.56
C ALA A 264 13.28 14.86 7.36
N GLU A 265 14.56 15.14 7.09
CA GLU A 265 15.04 16.49 6.76
C GLU A 265 14.53 16.97 5.40
N ALA A 266 14.64 16.13 4.37
CA ALA A 266 14.18 16.46 3.02
C ALA A 266 12.67 16.72 2.97
N LEU A 267 11.86 15.86 3.61
CA LEU A 267 10.42 16.03 3.66
C LEU A 267 10.00 17.29 4.43
N VAL A 268 10.69 17.64 5.51
CA VAL A 268 10.42 18.88 6.26
C VAL A 268 10.69 20.10 5.39
N GLU A 269 11.78 20.11 4.61
CA GLU A 269 12.08 21.23 3.72
C GLU A 269 11.08 21.32 2.55
N GLN A 270 10.69 20.18 1.98
CA GLN A 270 9.66 20.13 0.93
C GLN A 270 8.32 20.68 1.43
N VAL A 271 7.88 20.25 2.62
CA VAL A 271 6.65 20.75 3.24
C VAL A 271 6.75 22.26 3.52
N ARG A 272 7.89 22.72 4.04
CA ARG A 272 8.13 24.15 4.31
C ARG A 272 8.04 24.98 3.03
N ALA A 273 8.65 24.51 1.96
CA ALA A 273 8.61 25.17 0.66
C ALA A 273 7.19 25.16 0.04
N GLN A 274 6.46 24.04 0.18
CA GLN A 274 5.11 23.90 -0.36
C GLN A 274 4.10 24.80 0.37
N ILE A 275 4.16 24.86 1.71
CA ILE A 275 3.20 25.62 2.53
C ILE A 275 3.58 27.11 2.61
N GLY A 276 4.88 27.44 2.55
CA GLY A 276 5.36 28.80 2.68
C GLY A 276 4.94 29.42 4.01
N ASP A 277 4.21 30.54 3.94
CA ASP A 277 3.65 31.27 5.09
C ASP A 277 2.19 30.89 5.42
N GLY A 278 1.60 29.92 4.69
CA GLY A 278 0.21 29.48 4.89
C GLY A 278 -0.04 28.66 6.16
N HIS A 279 -1.31 28.38 6.42
CA HIS A 279 -1.76 27.54 7.54
C HIS A 279 -2.28 26.19 7.06
N ALA A 280 -2.06 25.16 7.86
CA ALA A 280 -2.44 23.79 7.53
C ALA A 280 -3.32 23.16 8.60
N ILE A 281 -4.28 22.35 8.17
CA ILE A 281 -5.04 21.45 9.04
C ILE A 281 -4.63 20.00 8.76
N CYS A 282 -4.51 19.20 9.83
CA CYS A 282 -4.30 17.76 9.73
C CYS A 282 -5.35 16.98 10.51
N GLY A 283 -5.98 15.98 9.87
CA GLY A 283 -6.82 15.01 10.56
C GLY A 283 -5.98 13.94 11.26
N LEU A 284 -5.95 13.95 12.58
CA LEU A 284 -5.34 12.89 13.38
C LEU A 284 -6.35 11.77 13.61
N SER A 285 -5.98 10.56 13.22
CA SER A 285 -6.77 9.34 13.44
C SER A 285 -6.28 8.49 14.61
N GLY A 286 -5.14 8.86 15.22
CA GLY A 286 -4.45 8.01 16.21
C GLY A 286 -3.63 6.87 15.60
N GLY A 287 -3.60 6.77 14.27
CA GLY A 287 -2.70 5.88 13.54
C GLY A 287 -1.32 6.50 13.33
N VAL A 288 -0.32 5.65 13.06
CA VAL A 288 1.07 6.10 12.87
C VAL A 288 1.24 7.04 11.66
N ASP A 289 0.49 6.85 10.57
CA ASP A 289 0.69 7.65 9.35
C ASP A 289 0.29 9.11 9.55
N SER A 290 -0.90 9.34 10.13
CA SER A 290 -1.37 10.69 10.43
C SER A 290 -0.51 11.36 11.50
N ALA A 291 -0.05 10.61 12.50
CA ALA A 291 0.87 11.13 13.52
C ALA A 291 2.22 11.55 12.93
N VAL A 292 2.83 10.73 12.06
CA VAL A 292 4.12 11.05 11.42
C VAL A 292 3.96 12.22 10.44
N ALA A 293 2.88 12.23 9.64
CA ALA A 293 2.60 13.35 8.74
C ALA A 293 2.42 14.66 9.52
N ALA A 294 1.66 14.65 10.62
CA ALA A 294 1.49 15.81 11.48
C ALA A 294 2.81 16.23 12.15
N ALA A 295 3.64 15.30 12.62
CA ALA A 295 4.94 15.62 13.20
C ALA A 295 5.90 16.26 12.17
N LEU A 296 5.91 15.78 10.92
CA LEU A 296 6.67 16.38 9.83
C LEU A 296 6.23 17.83 9.57
N VAL A 297 4.92 18.05 9.43
CA VAL A 297 4.38 19.38 9.16
C VAL A 297 4.59 20.32 10.35
N GLN A 298 4.42 19.83 11.59
CA GLN A 298 4.70 20.59 12.81
C GLN A 298 6.16 21.07 12.83
N ARG A 299 7.12 20.20 12.47
CA ARG A 299 8.53 20.58 12.39
C ARG A 299 8.83 21.55 11.24
N ALA A 300 8.03 21.52 10.18
CA ALA A 300 8.18 22.41 9.03
C ALA A 300 7.64 23.84 9.28
N ILE A 301 6.44 23.97 9.85
CA ILE A 301 5.71 25.24 9.94
C ILE A 301 5.36 25.71 11.37
N GLY A 302 5.63 24.90 12.39
CA GLY A 302 5.38 25.24 13.80
C GLY A 302 3.89 25.43 14.10
N ASP A 303 3.57 26.47 14.87
CA ASP A 303 2.22 26.77 15.39
C ASP A 303 1.15 27.04 14.31
N ARG A 304 1.56 27.11 13.03
CA ARG A 304 0.66 27.25 11.88
C ARG A 304 -0.04 25.95 11.48
N LEU A 305 0.31 24.83 12.13
CA LEU A 305 -0.41 23.57 12.02
C LEU A 305 -1.47 23.45 13.11
N THR A 306 -2.71 23.16 12.71
CA THR A 306 -3.77 22.72 13.63
C THR A 306 -4.17 21.27 13.34
N CYS A 307 -4.05 20.42 14.34
CA CYS A 307 -4.48 19.03 14.27
C CYS A 307 -5.91 18.88 14.79
N VAL A 308 -6.74 18.12 14.09
CA VAL A 308 -8.11 17.79 14.50
C VAL A 308 -8.19 16.30 14.78
N PHE A 309 -8.59 15.94 16.00
CA PHE A 309 -8.81 14.55 16.42
C PHE A 309 -10.29 14.34 16.75
N VAL A 310 -10.97 13.52 15.95
CA VAL A 310 -12.39 13.20 16.15
C VAL A 310 -12.50 11.92 16.99
N ASP A 311 -12.93 12.07 18.24
CA ASP A 311 -13.33 10.94 19.08
C ASP A 311 -14.73 10.50 18.68
N HIS A 312 -14.77 9.54 17.77
CA HIS A 312 -16.00 8.90 17.30
C HIS A 312 -16.53 7.84 18.28
N GLY A 313 -15.95 7.67 19.47
CA GLY A 313 -16.43 6.73 20.47
C GLY A 313 -16.24 5.25 20.12
N LEU A 314 -15.42 4.92 19.11
CA LEU A 314 -15.09 3.52 18.70
C LEU A 314 -13.59 3.21 18.85
N LEU A 315 -12.88 4.02 19.64
CA LEU A 315 -11.45 3.84 19.94
C LEU A 315 -11.25 2.83 21.08
N ARG A 316 -9.99 2.37 21.23
CA ARG A 316 -9.57 1.50 22.35
C ARG A 316 -9.59 2.25 23.68
N GLU A 317 -9.55 1.47 24.75
CA GLU A 317 -9.43 2.01 26.10
C GLU A 317 -8.21 2.92 26.24
N GLY A 318 -8.39 4.10 26.83
CA GLY A 318 -7.32 5.08 27.07
C GLY A 318 -6.76 5.79 25.83
N GLU A 319 -7.18 5.43 24.61
CA GLU A 319 -6.57 5.88 23.36
C GLU A 319 -6.67 7.41 23.16
N ARG A 320 -7.84 8.01 23.41
CA ARG A 320 -8.01 9.47 23.35
C ARG A 320 -7.05 10.20 24.28
N ALA A 321 -7.03 9.79 25.54
CA ALA A 321 -6.21 10.44 26.55
C ALA A 321 -4.71 10.25 26.27
N GLN A 322 -4.33 9.10 25.69
CA GLN A 322 -2.98 8.84 25.24
C GLN A 322 -2.57 9.76 24.09
N VAL A 323 -3.38 9.87 23.03
CA VAL A 323 -3.11 10.77 21.90
C VAL A 323 -2.99 12.21 22.38
N GLN A 324 -3.91 12.69 23.22
CA GLN A 324 -3.89 14.06 23.73
C GLN A 324 -2.66 14.40 24.56
N ARG A 325 -2.11 13.44 25.32
CA ARG A 325 -0.90 13.66 26.12
C ARG A 325 0.36 13.47 25.30
N ASP A 326 0.51 12.30 24.69
CA ASP A 326 1.78 11.84 24.14
C ASP A 326 2.11 12.56 22.83
N PHE A 327 1.10 12.78 21.97
CA PHE A 327 1.32 13.47 20.70
C PHE A 327 1.61 14.96 20.91
N VAL A 328 0.84 15.63 21.76
CA VAL A 328 1.04 17.06 22.06
C VAL A 328 2.36 17.28 22.80
N ALA A 329 2.70 16.42 23.77
CA ALA A 329 3.99 16.52 24.47
C ALA A 329 5.19 16.28 23.55
N ALA A 330 5.07 15.36 22.58
CA ALA A 330 6.16 15.05 21.65
C ALA A 330 6.34 16.11 20.55
N THR A 331 5.25 16.73 20.08
CA THR A 331 5.29 17.59 18.88
C THR A 331 5.09 19.08 19.18
N GLY A 332 4.42 19.43 20.28
CA GLY A 332 3.95 20.79 20.56
C GLY A 332 2.80 21.25 19.67
N ALA A 333 2.20 20.36 18.87
CA ALA A 333 1.15 20.72 17.92
C ALA A 333 -0.15 21.16 18.64
N ASN A 334 -0.84 22.14 18.05
CA ASN A 334 -2.18 22.53 18.49
C ASN A 334 -3.17 21.41 18.14
N LEU A 335 -3.83 20.84 19.16
CA LEU A 335 -4.75 19.72 19.01
C LEU A 335 -6.17 20.09 19.40
N VAL A 336 -7.05 20.17 18.42
CA VAL A 336 -8.50 20.30 18.61
C VAL A 336 -9.11 18.91 18.70
N THR A 337 -9.70 18.59 19.85
CA THR A 337 -10.42 17.31 20.03
C THR A 337 -11.92 17.52 19.90
N VAL A 338 -12.54 16.76 19.01
CA VAL A 338 -13.99 16.77 18.78
C VAL A 338 -14.58 15.54 19.46
N ASP A 339 -15.48 15.75 20.41
CA ASP A 339 -16.25 14.66 21.02
C ASP A 339 -17.50 14.39 20.20
N ALA A 340 -17.53 13.24 19.52
CA ALA A 340 -18.64 12.84 18.65
C ALA A 340 -19.19 11.45 19.00
N ALA A 341 -18.83 10.89 20.17
CA ALA A 341 -19.16 9.51 20.52
C ALA A 341 -20.67 9.21 20.42
N ASP A 342 -21.51 10.06 21.02
CA ASP A 342 -22.97 9.90 21.01
C ASP A 342 -23.54 10.01 19.59
N THR A 343 -23.03 10.93 18.77
CA THR A 343 -23.47 11.11 17.37
C THR A 343 -23.22 9.85 16.53
N PHE A 344 -22.07 9.19 16.74
CA PHE A 344 -21.75 7.96 16.03
C PHE A 344 -22.55 6.77 16.54
N LEU A 345 -22.74 6.65 17.86
CA LEU A 345 -23.56 5.60 18.46
C LEU A 345 -25.02 5.69 17.99
N ASP A 346 -25.61 6.88 18.02
CA ASP A 346 -26.97 7.11 17.52
C ASP A 346 -27.11 6.74 16.04
N ALA A 347 -26.10 7.06 15.23
CA ALA A 347 -26.10 6.74 13.81
C ALA A 347 -25.93 5.24 13.53
N LEU A 348 -25.32 4.48 14.45
CA LEU A 348 -25.08 3.04 14.34
C LEU A 348 -26.19 2.18 14.96
N ALA A 349 -27.15 2.80 15.66
CA ALA A 349 -28.27 2.11 16.30
C ALA A 349 -29.03 1.21 15.31
N GLY A 350 -29.21 -0.05 15.68
CA GLY A 350 -29.89 -1.07 14.87
C GLY A 350 -29.12 -1.56 13.64
N VAL A 351 -27.88 -1.11 13.41
CA VAL A 351 -27.10 -1.50 12.23
C VAL A 351 -26.21 -2.69 12.54
N THR A 352 -26.47 -3.81 11.87
CA THR A 352 -25.73 -5.07 12.05
C THR A 352 -24.84 -5.41 10.85
N ASN A 353 -25.16 -4.96 9.64
CA ASN A 353 -24.39 -5.28 8.45
C ASN A 353 -23.05 -4.50 8.41
N PRO A 354 -21.90 -5.16 8.19
CA PRO A 354 -20.57 -4.54 8.17
C PRO A 354 -20.43 -3.34 7.23
N GLU A 355 -20.87 -3.49 5.98
CA GLU A 355 -20.80 -2.44 4.96
C GLU A 355 -21.63 -1.21 5.34
N GLY A 356 -22.79 -1.45 5.97
CA GLY A 356 -23.63 -0.40 6.54
C GLY A 356 -22.88 0.40 7.61
N LYS A 357 -22.25 -0.29 8.57
CA LYS A 357 -21.45 0.33 9.63
C LYS A 357 -20.32 1.17 9.05
N ARG A 358 -19.52 0.61 8.13
CA ARG A 358 -18.40 1.29 7.47
C ARG A 358 -18.83 2.60 6.80
N LYS A 359 -19.93 2.56 6.02
CA LYS A 359 -20.48 3.75 5.34
C LYS A 359 -20.97 4.82 6.31
N ILE A 360 -21.64 4.40 7.40
CA ILE A 360 -22.15 5.32 8.42
C ILE A 360 -20.99 6.00 9.13
N ILE A 361 -20.00 5.23 9.59
CA ILE A 361 -18.83 5.75 10.30
C ILE A 361 -18.04 6.70 9.42
N GLY A 362 -17.74 6.32 8.17
CA GLY A 362 -17.03 7.20 7.24
C GLY A 362 -17.76 8.53 6.99
N ARG A 363 -19.08 8.48 6.79
CA ARG A 363 -19.90 9.69 6.61
C ARG A 363 -19.93 10.58 7.85
N GLN A 364 -20.10 10.01 9.05
CA GLN A 364 -20.14 10.82 10.27
C GLN A 364 -18.77 11.41 10.60
N PHE A 365 -17.69 10.70 10.30
CA PHE A 365 -16.33 11.21 10.46
C PHE A 365 -16.09 12.45 9.60
N ILE A 366 -16.46 12.38 8.33
CA ILE A 366 -16.35 13.51 7.40
C ILE A 366 -17.14 14.72 7.93
N ARG A 367 -18.38 14.52 8.38
CA ARG A 367 -19.21 15.61 8.93
C ARG A 367 -18.64 16.23 10.21
N ALA A 368 -18.16 15.39 11.13
CA ALA A 368 -17.56 15.87 12.38
C ALA A 368 -16.26 16.64 12.11
N PHE A 369 -15.44 16.14 11.18
CA PHE A 369 -14.23 16.82 10.74
C PHE A 369 -14.54 18.15 10.05
N GLU A 370 -15.51 18.19 9.13
CA GLU A 370 -15.97 19.43 8.48
C GLU A 370 -16.48 20.46 9.47
N GLY A 371 -17.27 20.05 10.46
CA GLY A 371 -17.75 20.93 11.53
C GLY A 371 -16.57 21.60 12.25
N ALA A 372 -15.61 20.78 12.69
CA ALA A 372 -14.42 21.28 13.38
C ALA A 372 -13.56 22.20 12.50
N VAL A 373 -13.38 21.86 11.22
CA VAL A 373 -12.65 22.70 10.26
C VAL A 373 -13.34 24.06 10.09
N ARG A 374 -14.68 24.09 9.98
CA ARG A 374 -15.42 25.36 9.87
C ARG A 374 -15.31 26.21 11.12
N ASP A 375 -15.35 25.60 12.30
CA ASP A 375 -15.19 26.32 13.56
C ASP A 375 -13.78 26.94 13.65
N ILE A 376 -12.74 26.17 13.32
CA ILE A 376 -11.34 26.64 13.28
C ILE A 376 -11.14 27.76 12.24
N VAL A 377 -11.67 27.57 11.02
CA VAL A 377 -11.57 28.58 9.96
C VAL A 377 -12.38 29.83 10.32
N GLY A 378 -13.53 29.68 10.97
CA GLY A 378 -14.35 30.80 11.44
C GLY A 378 -13.63 31.64 12.51
N ASP A 379 -12.96 30.98 13.44
CA ASP A 379 -12.15 31.63 14.46
C ASP A 379 -10.94 32.35 13.84
N ASN A 380 -10.21 31.71 12.93
CA ASN A 380 -9.04 32.32 12.26
C ASN A 380 -9.43 33.34 11.17
N ALA A 381 -10.64 33.30 10.60
CA ALA A 381 -11.11 34.33 9.68
C ALA A 381 -11.25 35.70 10.38
N SER A 382 -11.36 35.72 11.72
CA SER A 382 -11.40 36.96 12.50
C SER A 382 -10.03 37.63 12.68
N ASP A 383 -8.93 36.88 12.53
CA ASP A 383 -7.55 37.38 12.59
C ASP A 383 -6.88 37.55 11.21
N GLY A 384 -7.54 37.10 10.14
CA GLY A 384 -7.08 37.22 8.76
C GLY A 384 -6.24 36.03 8.26
N SER A 385 -6.08 34.96 9.03
CA SER A 385 -5.33 33.75 8.66
C SER A 385 -6.24 32.61 8.20
N GLY A 386 -6.55 32.56 6.90
CA GLY A 386 -7.28 31.43 6.31
C GLY A 386 -6.45 30.13 6.35
N VAL A 387 -7.11 28.99 6.56
CA VAL A 387 -6.47 27.67 6.37
C VAL A 387 -6.50 27.31 4.88
N GLU A 388 -5.32 27.10 4.29
CA GLU A 388 -5.15 26.86 2.85
C GLU A 388 -4.84 25.39 2.53
N PHE A 389 -4.22 24.68 3.49
CA PHE A 389 -3.65 23.35 3.26
C PHE A 389 -4.33 22.26 4.10
N LEU A 390 -4.53 21.09 3.48
CA LEU A 390 -4.99 19.88 4.16
C LEU A 390 -3.90 18.81 4.10
N VAL A 391 -3.44 18.38 5.27
CA VAL A 391 -2.39 17.36 5.42
C VAL A 391 -3.00 15.97 5.44
N GLN A 392 -2.46 15.06 4.64
CA GLN A 392 -2.85 13.64 4.63
C GLN A 392 -1.62 12.72 4.75
N GLY A 393 -1.80 11.60 5.45
CA GLY A 393 -0.78 10.55 5.60
C GLY A 393 -0.80 9.50 4.50
N THR A 394 -1.09 9.88 3.25
CA THR A 394 -1.13 8.96 2.09
C THR A 394 0.25 8.30 1.89
N LEU A 395 0.29 6.99 1.64
CA LEU A 395 1.54 6.23 1.50
C LEU A 395 1.80 5.78 0.05
N TYR A 396 3.01 5.30 -0.22
CA TYR A 396 3.41 4.84 -1.55
C TYR A 396 2.54 3.69 -2.12
N PRO A 397 2.16 2.66 -1.34
CA PRO A 397 1.26 1.62 -1.83
C PRO A 397 -0.09 2.19 -2.33
N ASP A 398 -0.62 3.24 -1.69
CA ASP A 398 -1.89 3.86 -2.09
C ASP A 398 -1.76 4.60 -3.44
N VAL A 399 -0.59 5.19 -3.70
CA VAL A 399 -0.28 5.87 -4.98
C VAL A 399 -0.13 4.85 -6.11
N VAL A 400 0.53 3.72 -5.87
CA VAL A 400 0.72 2.67 -6.88
C VAL A 400 -0.63 2.02 -7.25
N GLU A 401 -1.48 1.74 -6.27
CA GLU A 401 -2.81 1.17 -6.51
C GLU A 401 -3.76 2.11 -7.27
N SER A 402 -3.61 3.43 -7.08
CA SER A 402 -4.42 4.44 -7.77
C SER A 402 -3.83 4.87 -9.12
N GLY A 403 -2.52 4.69 -9.33
CA GLY A 403 -1.76 5.20 -10.47
C GLY A 403 -1.74 4.32 -11.73
N GLY A 404 -2.11 3.04 -11.68
CA GLY A 404 -2.28 2.26 -12.90
C GLY A 404 -2.10 0.75 -12.79
N GLY A 405 -3.18 0.03 -13.06
CA GLY A 405 -3.18 -1.35 -13.54
C GLY A 405 -4.36 -1.54 -14.48
N SER A 406 -4.17 -2.10 -15.67
CA SER A 406 -5.21 -2.30 -16.71
C SER A 406 -6.30 -3.32 -16.33
N GLY A 407 -6.50 -3.59 -15.04
CA GLY A 407 -7.44 -4.60 -14.53
C GLY A 407 -7.86 -4.43 -13.07
N THR A 408 -7.29 -3.49 -12.32
CA THR A 408 -7.73 -3.16 -10.96
C THR A 408 -8.73 -2.02 -11.06
N ALA A 409 -10.01 -2.34 -10.91
CA ALA A 409 -11.04 -1.34 -10.72
C ALA A 409 -10.59 -0.36 -9.63
N ASN A 410 -10.89 0.95 -9.81
CA ASN A 410 -10.58 2.07 -8.92
C ASN A 410 -11.25 1.91 -7.52
N ILE A 411 -10.93 0.85 -6.80
CA ILE A 411 -11.44 0.50 -5.46
C ILE A 411 -10.53 1.19 -4.44
N LYS A 412 -10.47 2.53 -4.48
CA LYS A 412 -9.98 3.36 -3.36
C LYS A 412 -10.38 4.84 -3.51
N SER A 413 -11.42 5.13 -4.29
CA SER A 413 -11.97 6.50 -4.46
C SER A 413 -12.62 7.11 -3.21
N HIS A 414 -12.53 6.46 -2.04
CA HIS A 414 -13.28 6.84 -0.84
C HIS A 414 -12.41 7.22 0.37
N HIS A 415 -11.08 7.31 0.22
CA HIS A 415 -10.21 7.70 1.34
C HIS A 415 -9.52 9.07 1.21
N ASN A 416 -9.49 9.67 0.01
CA ASN A 416 -8.94 11.01 -0.16
C ASN A 416 -10.04 11.97 -0.65
N VAL A 417 -10.44 12.88 0.24
CA VAL A 417 -11.11 14.17 -0.03
C VAL A 417 -12.50 14.14 -0.70
N GLY A 418 -12.97 13.00 -1.20
CA GLY A 418 -14.26 12.87 -1.92
C GLY A 418 -15.53 13.17 -1.10
N GLY A 419 -15.39 13.64 0.14
CA GLY A 419 -16.49 14.02 1.01
C GLY A 419 -16.55 15.48 1.41
N LEU A 420 -15.48 16.28 1.23
CA LEU A 420 -15.50 17.68 1.64
C LEU A 420 -16.48 18.47 0.76
N PRO A 421 -17.24 19.42 1.34
CA PRO A 421 -18.20 20.21 0.59
C PRO A 421 -17.46 21.11 -0.41
N GLY A 422 -18.07 21.35 -1.57
CA GLY A 422 -17.42 22.07 -2.68
C GLY A 422 -17.09 23.54 -2.40
N ASP A 423 -17.49 24.07 -1.23
CA ASP A 423 -17.15 25.40 -0.73
C ASP A 423 -15.82 25.44 0.05
N LEU A 424 -15.29 24.29 0.48
CA LEU A 424 -13.97 24.19 1.10
C LEU A 424 -12.92 23.78 0.06
N THR A 425 -12.10 24.74 -0.35
CA THR A 425 -11.00 24.52 -1.30
C THR A 425 -9.68 24.47 -0.54
N PHE A 426 -9.09 23.28 -0.43
CA PHE A 426 -7.77 23.06 0.17
C PHE A 426 -6.77 22.59 -0.87
N THR A 427 -5.51 22.98 -0.68
CA THR A 427 -4.36 22.37 -1.36
C THR A 427 -3.84 21.19 -0.54
N LEU A 428 -3.65 20.03 -1.17
CA LEU A 428 -3.22 18.82 -0.45
C LEU A 428 -1.72 18.81 -0.17
N VAL A 429 -1.37 18.39 1.04
CA VAL A 429 0.00 18.14 1.48
C VAL A 429 0.11 16.68 1.90
N GLU A 430 0.76 15.86 1.08
CA GLU A 430 0.88 14.41 1.25
C GLU A 430 2.35 14.01 1.43
N PRO A 431 3.00 14.34 2.56
CA PRO A 431 4.46 14.23 2.69
C PRO A 431 4.96 12.78 2.69
N LEU A 432 4.09 11.82 3.02
CA LEU A 432 4.45 10.40 3.12
C LEU A 432 4.21 9.61 1.81
N ARG A 433 3.74 10.28 0.74
CA ARG A 433 3.25 9.63 -0.48
C ARG A 433 4.27 8.76 -1.21
N LEU A 434 5.56 8.94 -0.93
CA LEU A 434 6.65 8.16 -1.51
C LEU A 434 7.23 7.13 -0.54
N LEU A 435 6.71 6.97 0.67
CA LEU A 435 7.25 6.07 1.69
C LEU A 435 6.43 4.79 1.88
N PHE A 436 7.11 3.69 2.21
CA PHE A 436 6.51 2.48 2.77
C PHE A 436 6.27 2.61 4.28
N LYS A 437 5.44 1.71 4.83
CA LYS A 437 4.98 1.76 6.22
C LYS A 437 6.12 1.64 7.25
N ASP A 438 7.13 0.83 6.96
CA ASP A 438 8.33 0.68 7.78
C ASP A 438 9.21 1.94 7.78
N GLU A 439 9.34 2.59 6.63
CA GLU A 439 10.03 3.87 6.50
C GLU A 439 9.31 4.99 7.25
N VAL A 440 7.98 5.05 7.18
CA VAL A 440 7.16 5.98 7.98
C VAL A 440 7.42 5.79 9.46
N ARG A 441 7.50 4.54 9.93
CA ARG A 441 7.84 4.27 11.34
C ARG A 441 9.25 4.73 11.67
N ALA A 442 10.24 4.47 10.81
CA ALA A 442 11.62 4.92 11.02
C ALA A 442 11.72 6.46 11.07
N VAL A 443 11.04 7.16 10.16
CA VAL A 443 10.93 8.63 10.15
C VAL A 443 10.21 9.13 11.41
N GLY A 444 9.15 8.45 11.86
CA GLY A 444 8.48 8.80 13.12
C GLY A 444 9.40 8.79 14.33
N ARG A 445 10.27 7.78 14.44
CA ARG A 445 11.29 7.72 15.52
C ARG A 445 12.30 8.85 15.42
N GLU A 446 12.74 9.15 14.21
CA GLU A 446 13.68 10.25 13.94
C GLU A 446 13.08 11.61 14.33
N LEU A 447 11.77 11.78 14.17
CA LEU A 447 11.04 12.99 14.59
C LEU A 447 10.79 13.06 16.09
N GLY A 448 11.22 12.06 16.87
CA GLY A 448 11.05 12.02 18.32
C GLY A 448 9.68 11.54 18.78
N LEU A 449 8.88 10.91 17.92
CA LEU A 449 7.61 10.31 18.35
C LEU A 449 7.86 9.11 19.27
N PRO A 450 7.08 8.96 20.36
CA PRO A 450 7.18 7.82 21.28
C PRO A 450 6.97 6.48 20.59
N GLU A 451 7.67 5.45 21.09
CA GLU A 451 7.58 4.10 20.52
C GLU A 451 6.16 3.53 20.64
N GLU A 452 5.39 3.94 21.64
CA GLU A 452 3.99 3.55 21.83
C GLU A 452 3.08 4.03 20.68
N ILE A 453 3.43 5.15 20.03
CA ILE A 453 2.72 5.66 18.86
C ILE A 453 3.25 4.99 17.58
N VAL A 454 4.58 4.88 17.45
CA VAL A 454 5.24 4.41 16.23
C VAL A 454 5.16 2.89 16.04
N ALA A 455 5.34 2.12 17.10
CA ALA A 455 5.28 0.65 17.09
C ALA A 455 3.84 0.12 17.03
N ARG A 456 2.85 0.98 17.25
CA ARG A 456 1.45 0.60 17.39
C ARG A 456 0.95 -0.30 16.27
N GLN A 457 0.20 -1.32 16.65
CA GLN A 457 -0.49 -2.18 15.70
C GLN A 457 -1.50 -1.34 14.89
N PRO A 458 -1.68 -1.63 13.59
CA PRO A 458 -2.70 -0.99 12.76
C PRO A 458 -4.08 -1.08 13.42
N PHE A 459 -4.83 0.01 13.35
CA PHE A 459 -6.18 0.10 13.86
C PHE A 459 -7.10 0.63 12.77
N PRO A 460 -8.21 -0.05 12.48
CA PRO A 460 -9.09 0.34 11.38
C PRO A 460 -9.76 1.68 11.67
N GLY A 461 -10.03 2.48 10.63
CA GLY A 461 -10.76 3.76 10.76
C GLY A 461 -12.14 3.60 11.42
N PRO A 462 -12.95 2.57 11.08
CA PRO A 462 -14.16 2.21 11.82
C PRO A 462 -13.97 1.76 13.28
N GLY A 463 -12.72 1.60 13.71
CA GLY A 463 -12.32 1.17 15.04
C GLY A 463 -12.98 -0.12 15.50
N LEU A 464 -13.44 -0.13 16.75
CA LEU A 464 -14.16 -1.25 17.36
C LEU A 464 -15.52 -1.54 16.68
N GLY A 465 -16.02 -0.65 15.83
CA GLY A 465 -17.30 -0.84 15.12
C GLY A 465 -17.33 -2.06 14.21
N ILE A 466 -16.18 -2.45 13.65
CA ILE A 466 -16.01 -3.70 12.85
C ILE A 466 -15.43 -4.88 13.66
N ARG A 467 -15.22 -4.68 14.96
CA ARG A 467 -14.77 -5.74 15.89
C ARG A 467 -15.89 -6.22 16.81
N ILE A 468 -17.11 -5.73 16.60
CA ILE A 468 -18.32 -6.23 17.23
C ILE A 468 -19.15 -6.88 16.12
N VAL A 469 -19.24 -8.20 16.11
CA VAL A 469 -20.14 -8.92 15.19
C VAL A 469 -21.56 -8.76 15.71
N GLY A 470 -22.40 -8.05 14.96
CA GLY A 470 -23.74 -7.63 15.37
C GLY A 470 -23.84 -6.12 15.62
N GLU A 471 -24.90 -5.67 16.30
CA GLU A 471 -25.12 -4.25 16.59
C GLU A 471 -24.04 -3.64 17.51
N VAL A 472 -23.63 -2.40 17.22
CA VAL A 472 -22.67 -1.64 18.04
C VAL A 472 -23.43 -0.81 19.08
N THR A 473 -23.23 -1.14 20.36
CA THR A 473 -23.83 -0.40 21.49
C THR A 473 -22.75 0.05 22.49
N ALA A 474 -23.06 1.03 23.34
CA ALA A 474 -22.13 1.50 24.37
C ALA A 474 -21.65 0.37 25.30
N GLU A 475 -22.56 -0.50 25.74
CA GLU A 475 -22.26 -1.67 26.59
C GLU A 475 -21.32 -2.68 25.90
N ARG A 476 -21.58 -2.98 24.63
CA ARG A 476 -20.74 -3.90 23.84
C ARG A 476 -19.35 -3.30 23.58
N LEU A 477 -19.26 -1.99 23.37
CA LEU A 477 -17.98 -1.30 23.23
C LEU A 477 -17.18 -1.32 24.53
N ASP A 478 -17.82 -1.07 25.68
CA ASP A 478 -17.15 -1.15 26.98
C ASP A 478 -16.62 -2.56 27.27
N THR A 479 -17.46 -3.58 27.05
CA THR A 479 -17.08 -4.99 27.15
C THR A 479 -15.86 -5.30 26.28
N LEU A 480 -15.89 -4.87 25.01
CA LEU A 480 -14.82 -5.14 24.07
C LEU A 480 -13.53 -4.38 24.40
N ARG A 481 -13.63 -3.12 24.86
CA ARG A 481 -12.47 -2.31 25.27
C ARG A 481 -11.66 -2.97 26.37
N ARG A 482 -12.35 -3.45 27.41
CA ARG A 482 -11.73 -4.12 28.56
C ARG A 482 -11.06 -5.42 28.14
N ALA A 483 -11.73 -6.22 27.30
CA ALA A 483 -11.14 -7.45 26.74
C ALA A 483 -9.91 -7.17 25.85
N ASP A 484 -9.98 -6.13 25.00
CA ASP A 484 -8.87 -5.69 24.15
C ASP A 484 -7.68 -5.19 24.97
N SER A 485 -7.91 -4.43 26.05
CA SER A 485 -6.84 -3.97 26.95
C SER A 485 -6.09 -5.13 27.58
N ILE A 486 -6.81 -6.10 28.16
CA ILE A 486 -6.21 -7.29 28.77
C ILE A 486 -5.37 -8.07 27.75
N ALA A 487 -5.91 -8.32 26.55
CA ALA A 487 -5.19 -9.04 25.52
C ALA A 487 -3.89 -8.31 25.12
N ARG A 488 -3.93 -6.99 24.93
CA ARG A 488 -2.74 -6.20 24.61
C ARG A 488 -1.71 -6.21 25.73
N GLU A 489 -2.14 -6.00 26.98
CA GLU A 489 -1.25 -6.04 28.15
C GLU A 489 -0.46 -7.35 28.24
N GLU A 490 -1.14 -8.49 28.10
CA GLU A 490 -0.50 -9.81 28.22
C GLU A 490 0.41 -10.13 27.02
N LEU A 491 0.05 -9.68 25.82
CA LEU A 491 0.90 -9.86 24.62
C LEU A 491 2.18 -9.00 24.72
N THR A 492 2.06 -7.76 25.20
CA THR A 492 3.20 -6.88 25.46
C THR A 492 4.07 -7.42 26.60
N ALA A 493 3.47 -7.88 27.70
CA ALA A 493 4.21 -8.50 28.81
C ALA A 493 4.97 -9.77 28.39
N ALA A 494 4.49 -10.47 27.35
CA ALA A 494 5.17 -11.61 26.74
C ALA A 494 6.23 -11.23 25.70
N GLY A 495 6.42 -9.94 25.40
CA GLY A 495 7.40 -9.46 24.41
C GLY A 495 7.04 -9.81 22.96
N LEU A 496 5.75 -9.97 22.65
CA LEU A 496 5.29 -10.45 21.33
C LEU A 496 4.98 -9.32 20.33
N ASP A 497 5.13 -8.05 20.72
CA ASP A 497 4.78 -6.88 19.91
C ASP A 497 5.54 -6.80 18.57
N THR A 498 6.77 -7.31 18.52
CA THR A 498 7.57 -7.33 17.28
C THR A 498 7.23 -8.52 16.38
N LEU A 499 6.62 -9.56 16.93
CA LEU A 499 6.25 -10.77 16.19
C LEU A 499 4.83 -10.62 15.60
N ILE A 500 3.91 -10.08 16.39
CA ILE A 500 2.50 -9.94 16.00
C ILE A 500 2.31 -8.63 15.25
N TRP A 501 1.95 -8.72 13.97
CA TRP A 501 1.68 -7.56 13.15
C TRP A 501 0.38 -6.85 13.58
N GLN A 502 -0.66 -7.64 13.89
CA GLN A 502 -1.92 -7.15 14.43
C GLN A 502 -2.62 -8.27 15.23
N CYS A 503 -3.31 -7.92 16.32
CA CYS A 503 -4.20 -8.82 17.04
C CYS A 503 -5.56 -8.17 17.26
N PRO A 504 -6.52 -8.27 16.32
CA PRO A 504 -7.90 -7.91 16.61
C PRO A 504 -8.46 -8.75 17.76
N VAL A 505 -9.13 -8.08 18.68
CA VAL A 505 -10.02 -8.71 19.66
C VAL A 505 -11.43 -8.46 19.16
N VAL A 506 -12.24 -9.51 19.02
CA VAL A 506 -13.57 -9.43 18.41
C VAL A 506 -14.62 -9.95 19.39
N LEU A 507 -15.70 -9.19 19.55
CA LEU A 507 -16.86 -9.57 20.35
C LEU A 507 -17.94 -10.19 19.45
N LEU A 508 -18.39 -11.40 19.77
CA LEU A 508 -19.56 -12.00 19.14
C LEU A 508 -20.83 -11.52 19.86
N GLY A 509 -21.27 -10.31 19.52
CA GLY A 509 -22.33 -9.59 20.24
C GLY A 509 -23.68 -10.30 20.24
N ASP A 510 -24.01 -11.03 19.19
CA ASP A 510 -25.30 -11.73 19.09
C ASP A 510 -25.24 -13.20 19.55
N VAL A 511 -24.06 -13.66 19.98
CA VAL A 511 -23.86 -15.02 20.49
C VAL A 511 -23.78 -14.99 22.01
N ARG A 512 -24.50 -15.92 22.64
CA ARG A 512 -24.39 -16.20 24.09
C ARG A 512 -23.89 -17.61 24.30
N SER A 513 -22.94 -17.77 25.21
CA SER A 513 -22.39 -19.08 25.60
C SER A 513 -22.70 -19.38 27.05
N VAL A 514 -22.94 -20.65 27.36
CA VAL A 514 -23.11 -21.11 28.74
C VAL A 514 -21.74 -21.20 29.40
N GLY A 515 -21.64 -20.66 30.60
CA GLY A 515 -20.48 -20.75 31.47
C GLY A 515 -20.87 -20.94 32.93
N VAL A 516 -19.88 -21.13 33.79
CA VAL A 516 -20.02 -21.14 35.24
C VAL A 516 -19.00 -20.15 35.81
N GLN A 517 -19.47 -19.08 36.43
CA GLN A 517 -18.65 -18.07 37.09
C GLN A 517 -19.19 -17.86 38.51
N GLY A 518 -18.33 -17.98 39.53
CA GLY A 518 -18.72 -17.82 40.94
C GLY A 518 -19.88 -18.73 41.36
N ASP A 519 -19.80 -20.02 41.03
CA ASP A 519 -20.81 -21.07 41.30
C ASP A 519 -22.18 -20.89 40.62
N ASN A 520 -22.38 -19.83 39.83
CA ASN A 520 -23.61 -19.56 39.12
C ASN A 520 -23.49 -19.84 37.63
N ARG A 521 -24.59 -20.28 37.01
CA ARG A 521 -24.68 -20.43 35.56
C ARG A 521 -24.75 -19.05 34.92
N THR A 522 -23.88 -18.78 33.95
CA THR A 522 -23.82 -17.51 33.22
C THR A 522 -24.06 -17.68 31.72
N TYR A 523 -24.47 -16.59 31.08
CA TYR A 523 -24.69 -16.48 29.63
C TYR A 523 -23.92 -15.27 29.08
N GLY A 524 -22.61 -15.42 28.92
CA GLY A 524 -21.70 -14.38 28.44
C GLY A 524 -21.50 -14.40 26.93
N HIS A 525 -20.88 -13.33 26.42
CA HIS A 525 -20.42 -13.24 25.04
C HIS A 525 -19.10 -13.97 24.86
N PRO A 526 -18.90 -14.68 23.73
CA PRO A 526 -17.58 -15.12 23.31
C PRO A 526 -16.71 -13.95 22.81
N ILE A 527 -15.43 -13.97 23.18
CA ILE A 527 -14.37 -13.14 22.60
C ILE A 527 -13.49 -13.99 21.68
N VAL A 528 -13.16 -13.47 20.50
CA VAL A 528 -12.20 -14.07 19.58
C VAL A 528 -10.90 -13.27 19.62
N LEU A 529 -9.78 -13.96 19.83
CA LEU A 529 -8.42 -13.43 19.67
C LEU A 529 -7.94 -13.74 18.26
N ARG A 530 -7.38 -12.74 17.57
CA ARG A 530 -6.98 -12.86 16.15
C ARG A 530 -5.53 -12.40 15.90
N PRO A 531 -4.51 -13.01 16.52
CA PRO A 531 -3.13 -12.61 16.26
C PRO A 531 -2.67 -13.07 14.86
N VAL A 532 -2.12 -12.15 14.08
CA VAL A 532 -1.59 -12.44 12.73
C VAL A 532 -0.19 -11.88 12.53
N THR A 533 0.60 -12.56 11.71
CA THR A 533 1.89 -12.09 11.18
C THR A 533 1.76 -11.82 9.68
N SER A 534 2.28 -10.67 9.23
CA SER A 534 2.23 -10.26 7.83
C SER A 534 3.36 -9.26 7.52
N GLU A 535 3.82 -9.23 6.27
CA GLU A 535 4.76 -8.22 5.77
C GLU A 535 4.06 -7.03 5.09
N ASP A 536 2.90 -7.26 4.44
CA ASP A 536 2.21 -6.31 3.55
C ASP A 536 0.68 -6.26 3.73
N ALA A 537 0.13 -7.01 4.71
CA ALA A 537 -1.29 -7.24 4.94
C ALA A 537 -2.08 -7.88 3.79
N MET A 538 -1.47 -8.17 2.63
CA MET A 538 -2.11 -8.83 1.49
C MET A 538 -2.22 -10.33 1.72
N THR A 539 -1.18 -10.92 2.32
CA THR A 539 -1.19 -12.27 2.87
C THR A 539 -0.85 -12.24 4.35
N ALA A 540 -1.46 -13.11 5.16
CA ALA A 540 -1.16 -13.18 6.58
C ALA A 540 -1.35 -14.60 7.08
N ASP A 541 -0.51 -15.03 8.01
CA ASP A 541 -0.71 -16.28 8.74
C ASP A 541 -1.04 -15.98 10.20
N TRP A 542 -1.79 -16.87 10.85
CA TRP A 542 -2.11 -16.70 12.26
C TRP A 542 -0.85 -16.91 13.12
N THR A 543 -0.64 -16.08 14.13
CA THR A 543 0.56 -16.18 14.97
C THR A 543 0.40 -17.31 15.98
N ARG A 544 1.42 -18.17 16.10
CA ARG A 544 1.45 -19.27 17.09
C ARG A 544 1.84 -18.69 18.44
N VAL A 545 0.91 -18.01 19.09
CA VAL A 545 1.09 -17.45 20.43
C VAL A 545 1.32 -18.60 21.42
N PRO A 546 2.31 -18.51 22.32
CA PRO A 546 2.55 -19.55 23.32
C PRO A 546 1.30 -19.84 24.16
N TYR A 547 1.04 -21.12 24.43
CA TYR A 547 -0.21 -21.55 25.06
C TYR A 547 -0.40 -20.96 26.46
N GLU A 548 0.68 -20.75 27.20
CA GLU A 548 0.66 -20.12 28.52
C GLU A 548 0.23 -18.64 28.46
N VAL A 549 0.56 -17.93 27.38
CA VAL A 549 0.12 -16.53 27.18
C VAL A 549 -1.37 -16.52 26.85
N LEU A 550 -1.83 -17.43 25.99
CA LEU A 550 -3.26 -17.60 25.66
C LEU A 550 -4.09 -17.97 26.89
N GLU A 551 -3.57 -18.85 27.75
CA GLU A 551 -4.19 -19.22 29.01
C GLU A 551 -4.36 -18.00 29.92
N ARG A 552 -3.30 -17.20 30.13
CA ARG A 552 -3.38 -15.99 30.95
C ARG A 552 -4.40 -14.99 30.41
N ILE A 553 -4.38 -14.72 29.10
CA ILE A 553 -5.36 -13.83 28.46
C ILE A 553 -6.78 -14.35 28.70
N SER A 554 -7.02 -15.63 28.43
CA SER A 554 -8.32 -16.27 28.61
C SER A 554 -8.82 -16.14 30.04
N THR A 555 -7.98 -16.52 31.02
CA THR A 555 -8.29 -16.44 32.45
C THR A 555 -8.61 -15.02 32.88
N ARG A 556 -7.76 -14.04 32.54
CA ARG A 556 -7.97 -12.63 32.89
C ARG A 556 -9.27 -12.10 32.29
N ILE A 557 -9.50 -12.28 30.99
CA ILE A 557 -10.73 -11.82 30.33
C ILE A 557 -11.97 -12.40 31.02
N THR A 558 -12.02 -13.71 31.27
CA THR A 558 -13.21 -14.34 31.88
C THR A 558 -13.41 -14.03 33.36
N ASN A 559 -12.37 -13.58 34.07
CA ASN A 559 -12.45 -13.22 35.48
C ASN A 559 -12.72 -11.73 35.69
N GLU A 560 -12.18 -10.88 34.82
CA GLU A 560 -12.23 -9.43 34.96
C GLU A 560 -13.40 -8.82 34.19
N VAL A 561 -13.82 -9.41 33.06
CA VAL A 561 -14.93 -8.91 32.21
C VAL A 561 -16.17 -9.78 32.42
N ALA A 562 -17.10 -9.30 33.26
CA ALA A 562 -18.26 -10.08 33.72
C ALA A 562 -19.18 -10.57 32.59
N GLU A 563 -19.25 -9.82 31.49
CA GLU A 563 -20.07 -10.10 30.32
C GLU A 563 -19.48 -11.20 29.43
N VAL A 564 -18.21 -11.59 29.65
CA VAL A 564 -17.49 -12.58 28.86
C VAL A 564 -17.24 -13.84 29.69
N ASN A 565 -17.56 -14.99 29.11
CA ASN A 565 -17.34 -16.29 29.77
C ASN A 565 -16.66 -17.33 28.87
N ARG A 566 -16.20 -16.90 27.69
CA ARG A 566 -15.51 -17.76 26.73
C ARG A 566 -14.57 -16.93 25.87
N VAL A 567 -13.36 -17.45 25.69
CA VAL A 567 -12.36 -16.89 24.78
C VAL A 567 -11.98 -17.98 23.78
N VAL A 568 -11.83 -17.62 22.51
CA VAL A 568 -11.41 -18.51 21.43
C VAL A 568 -10.28 -17.86 20.61
N LEU A 569 -9.49 -18.69 19.93
CA LEU A 569 -8.41 -18.25 19.04
C LEU A 569 -8.80 -18.54 17.59
N ASP A 570 -8.67 -17.55 16.71
CA ASP A 570 -8.86 -17.73 15.28
C ASP A 570 -7.55 -18.13 14.59
N ILE A 571 -7.52 -19.38 14.10
CA ILE A 571 -6.38 -20.05 13.45
C ILE A 571 -6.48 -20.07 11.92
N THR A 572 -7.27 -19.17 11.32
CA THR A 572 -7.50 -19.12 9.86
C THR A 572 -6.46 -18.23 9.17
N SER A 573 -5.71 -18.69 8.17
CA SER A 573 -4.81 -17.79 7.43
C SER A 573 -5.58 -16.85 6.47
N LYS A 574 -4.93 -15.80 5.98
CA LYS A 574 -5.38 -14.98 4.85
C LYS A 574 -4.53 -15.33 3.62
N PRO A 575 -5.09 -16.01 2.60
CA PRO A 575 -6.45 -16.60 2.50
C PRO A 575 -6.63 -17.91 3.30
N PRO A 576 -7.87 -18.42 3.54
CA PRO A 576 -9.16 -17.94 3.00
C PRO A 576 -9.87 -16.87 3.84
N GLY A 577 -9.42 -16.60 5.08
CA GLY A 577 -10.01 -15.57 5.93
C GLY A 577 -9.52 -14.17 5.56
N THR A 578 -10.01 -13.17 6.30
CA THR A 578 -9.40 -11.83 6.35
C THR A 578 -8.83 -11.58 7.75
N ILE A 579 -8.15 -10.44 7.97
CA ILE A 579 -7.53 -10.14 9.27
C ILE A 579 -8.61 -9.70 10.27
N GLU A 580 -9.43 -8.74 9.91
CA GLU A 580 -10.63 -8.34 10.67
C GLU A 580 -11.78 -9.34 10.40
N TRP A 581 -12.82 -9.34 11.25
CA TRP A 581 -13.98 -10.23 11.12
C TRP A 581 -15.17 -9.62 10.36
N GLU A 582 -15.14 -8.30 10.12
CA GLU A 582 -16.13 -7.51 9.37
C GLU A 582 -15.46 -6.45 8.48
#